data_AF-A0A0S3SCG1-F1
#
_entry.id   AF-A0A0S3SCG1-F1
#
_cell.length_a   1.000
_cell.length_b   1.000
_cell.length_c   1.000
_cell.angle_alpha   90.00
_cell.angle_beta   90.00
_cell.angle_gamma   90.00
#
_symmetry.space_group_name_H-M   'P 1'
#
loop_
_entity.id
_entity.type
_entity.pdbx_description
1 polymer ?
#
loop_
_entity_poly.entity_id
_entity_poly.type
_entity_poly.pdbx_seq_one_letter_code
_entity_poly.pdbx_strand_id
1 'polypeptide(L)'
;MDKASIIGDAVSYMHELQAQANMLKAEVEALETSLLLSKNYQGSVENPMKDEFTNNILSIRKKIIQMDMFQVDAKGFYVKIVCNKGEGVAASLYKALESLTGFHVQNSNLSTVGNSFQLTFSLNVKISEPEINLHNMRIWVCEAFVKQGFEFIPFLMLDSFNL
;
A
#
# COMPACT_ATOMS: atom_id res chain seq x y z
N MET A 1 -12.26 43.83 -18.15
CA MET A 1 -12.29 42.35 -18.22
C MET A 1 -13.68 41.96 -18.65
N ASP A 2 -13.81 41.42 -19.85
CA ASP A 2 -15.12 41.21 -20.46
C ASP A 2 -15.74 39.90 -20.00
N LYS A 3 -17.03 39.93 -19.65
CA LYS A 3 -17.75 38.74 -19.16
C LYS A 3 -17.73 37.59 -20.17
N ALA A 4 -17.71 37.91 -21.47
CA ALA A 4 -17.57 36.93 -22.54
C ALA A 4 -16.17 36.27 -22.55
N SER A 5 -15.11 37.00 -22.21
CA SER A 5 -13.74 36.46 -22.11
C SER A 5 -13.61 35.46 -20.97
N ILE A 6 -14.17 35.79 -19.79
CA ILE A 6 -14.13 34.90 -18.61
C ILE A 6 -14.88 33.57 -18.88
N ILE A 7 -16.03 33.65 -19.56
CA ILE A 7 -16.81 32.46 -19.93
C ILE A 7 -16.06 31.63 -20.98
N GLY A 8 -15.41 32.26 -21.95
CA GLY A 8 -14.58 31.59 -22.96
C GLY A 8 -13.41 30.82 -22.33
N ASP A 9 -12.74 31.41 -21.34
CA ASP A 9 -11.64 30.77 -20.63
C ASP A 9 -12.12 29.56 -19.81
N ALA A 10 -13.28 29.69 -19.13
CA ALA A 10 -13.86 28.60 -18.35
C ALA A 10 -14.31 27.41 -19.22
N VAL A 11 -14.88 27.67 -20.40
CA VAL A 11 -15.27 26.63 -21.36
C VAL A 11 -14.02 25.93 -21.92
N SER A 12 -12.98 26.69 -22.24
CA SER A 12 -11.71 26.13 -22.72
C SER A 12 -11.08 25.22 -21.67
N TYR A 13 -11.04 25.66 -20.41
CA TYR A 13 -10.53 24.86 -19.30
C TYR A 13 -11.34 23.58 -19.05
N MET A 14 -12.67 23.64 -19.18
CA MET A 14 -13.53 22.46 -19.07
C MET A 14 -13.23 21.41 -20.15
N HIS A 15 -12.99 21.85 -21.39
CA HIS A 15 -12.62 20.96 -22.48
C HIS A 15 -11.23 20.33 -22.26
N GLU A 16 -10.25 21.09 -21.77
CA GLU A 16 -8.94 20.56 -21.41
C GLU A 16 -9.04 19.49 -20.31
N LEU A 17 -9.82 19.74 -19.26
CA LEU A 17 -10.07 18.76 -18.21
C LEU A 17 -10.76 17.50 -18.73
N GLN A 18 -11.75 17.67 -19.62
CA GLN A 18 -12.44 16.55 -20.24
C GLN A 18 -11.49 15.70 -21.10
N ALA A 19 -10.58 16.33 -21.84
CA ALA A 19 -9.56 15.63 -22.62
C ALA A 19 -8.60 14.84 -21.73
N GLN A 20 -8.13 15.43 -20.63
CA GLN A 20 -7.27 14.75 -19.66
C GLN A 20 -7.97 13.55 -19.02
N ALA A 21 -9.23 13.71 -18.62
CA ALA A 21 -10.01 12.62 -18.03
C ALA A 21 -10.19 11.45 -19.01
N ASN A 22 -10.45 11.73 -20.29
CA ASN A 22 -10.58 10.70 -21.31
C ASN A 22 -9.25 9.99 -21.59
N MET A 23 -8.14 10.71 -21.61
CA MET A 23 -6.80 10.14 -21.79
C MET A 23 -6.44 9.18 -20.65
N LEU A 24 -6.65 9.60 -19.40
CA LEU A 24 -6.41 8.76 -18.22
C LEU A 24 -7.30 7.52 -18.23
N LYS A 25 -8.57 7.65 -18.62
CA LYS A 25 -9.49 6.52 -18.76
C LYS A 25 -8.96 5.48 -19.76
N ALA A 26 -8.49 5.93 -20.93
CA ALA A 26 -7.92 5.04 -21.94
C ALA A 26 -6.63 4.34 -21.46
N GLU A 27 -5.79 5.04 -20.70
CA GLU A 27 -4.57 4.46 -20.11
C GLU A 27 -4.91 3.37 -19.09
N VAL A 28 -5.89 3.60 -18.22
CA VAL A 28 -6.35 2.59 -17.25
C VAL A 28 -6.90 1.36 -17.98
N GLU A 29 -7.75 1.53 -18.99
CA GLU A 29 -8.28 0.42 -19.79
C GLU A 29 -7.15 -0.37 -20.51
N ALA A 30 -6.14 0.31 -21.03
CA ALA A 30 -4.97 -0.33 -21.65
C ALA A 30 -4.13 -1.13 -20.62
N LEU A 31 -3.96 -0.61 -19.41
CA LEU A 31 -3.24 -1.30 -18.33
C LEU A 31 -4.02 -2.51 -17.81
N GLU A 32 -5.35 -2.39 -17.66
CA GLU A 32 -6.21 -3.50 -17.25
C GLU A 32 -6.24 -4.64 -18.28
N THR A 33 -6.30 -4.31 -19.58
CA THR A 33 -6.26 -5.32 -20.65
C THR A 33 -4.90 -6.03 -20.73
N SER A 34 -3.79 -5.31 -20.57
CA SER A 34 -2.44 -5.89 -20.48
C SER A 34 -2.30 -6.85 -19.29
N LEU A 35 -2.86 -6.46 -18.13
CA LEU A 35 -2.92 -7.30 -16.93
C LEU A 35 -3.71 -8.60 -17.20
N LEU A 36 -4.86 -8.53 -17.86
CA LEU A 36 -5.67 -9.70 -18.21
C LEU A 36 -4.97 -10.62 -19.20
N LEU A 37 -4.28 -10.06 -20.21
CA LEU A 37 -3.48 -10.87 -21.14
C LEU A 37 -2.35 -11.62 -20.42
N SER A 38 -1.67 -10.97 -19.47
CA SER A 38 -0.59 -11.62 -18.71
C SER A 38 -1.07 -12.82 -17.88
N LYS A 39 -2.33 -12.82 -17.40
CA LYS A 39 -2.92 -13.95 -16.68
C LYS A 39 -3.24 -15.15 -17.57
N ASN A 40 -3.50 -14.93 -18.86
CA ASN A 40 -3.90 -16.00 -19.79
C ASN A 40 -2.72 -16.81 -20.35
N TYR A 41 -1.47 -16.33 -20.21
CA TYR A 41 -0.26 -17.09 -20.59
C TYR A 41 0.20 -18.08 -19.51
N GLN A 42 -0.48 -18.17 -18.37
CA GLN A 42 -0.12 -19.05 -17.25
C GLN A 42 -1.21 -20.09 -16.92
N GLY A 43 -1.93 -20.55 -17.94
CA GLY A 43 -2.97 -21.58 -17.81
C GLY A 43 -2.98 -22.54 -18.98
N SER A 44 -2.15 -23.57 -18.94
CA SER A 44 -2.35 -24.82 -19.69
C SER A 44 -1.34 -25.87 -19.25
N VAL A 45 -1.77 -26.82 -18.40
CA VAL A 45 -1.64 -28.28 -18.56
C VAL A 45 -2.52 -28.92 -17.47
N GLU A 46 -3.58 -29.60 -17.87
CA GLU A 46 -4.36 -30.51 -17.02
C GLU A 46 -3.70 -31.90 -16.99
N ASN A 47 -3.66 -32.53 -15.82
CA ASN A 47 -3.78 -33.98 -15.66
C ASN A 47 -4.17 -34.32 -14.20
N PRO A 48 -5.14 -35.23 -13.96
CA PRO A 48 -5.53 -35.61 -12.60
C PRO A 48 -4.88 -36.95 -12.22
N MET A 49 -3.96 -36.95 -11.26
CA MET A 49 -3.61 -38.17 -10.52
C MET A 49 -3.35 -37.83 -9.06
N LYS A 50 -4.09 -38.53 -8.18
CA LYS A 50 -3.92 -38.58 -6.74
C LYS A 50 -2.48 -38.92 -6.39
N ASP A 51 -1.83 -38.09 -5.56
CA ASP A 51 -1.00 -38.59 -4.48
C ASP A 51 -0.81 -37.52 -3.40
N GLU A 52 -0.61 -37.98 -2.18
CA GLU A 52 -0.64 -37.24 -0.94
C GLU A 52 0.54 -36.24 -0.77
N PHE A 53 0.34 -35.24 0.10
CA PHE A 53 1.38 -34.36 0.69
C PHE A 53 2.16 -33.40 -0.23
N THR A 54 1.54 -32.28 -0.62
CA THR A 54 2.24 -30.99 -0.80
C THR A 54 1.26 -29.81 -0.63
N ASN A 55 1.05 -29.34 0.61
CA ASN A 55 0.34 -28.09 0.90
C ASN A 55 1.20 -26.85 0.55
N ASN A 56 1.67 -26.75 -0.69
CA ASN A 56 2.24 -25.52 -1.26
C ASN A 56 1.25 -24.90 -2.27
N ILE A 57 -0.03 -24.86 -1.88
CA ILE A 57 -1.07 -24.15 -2.61
C ILE A 57 -0.80 -22.65 -2.41
N LEU A 58 -0.03 -22.06 -3.32
CA LEU A 58 0.06 -20.62 -3.59
C LEU A 58 -0.13 -19.74 -2.34
N SER A 59 0.75 -19.87 -1.34
CA SER A 59 0.72 -18.96 -0.19
C SER A 59 0.79 -17.53 -0.73
N ILE A 60 -0.27 -16.76 -0.51
CA ILE A 60 -0.37 -15.39 -1.03
C ILE A 60 0.84 -14.63 -0.49
N ARG A 61 1.77 -14.27 -1.38
CA ARG A 61 2.91 -13.43 -0.99
C ARG A 61 2.35 -12.12 -0.46
N LYS A 62 2.65 -11.83 0.81
CA LYS A 62 2.24 -10.59 1.47
C LYS A 62 3.20 -9.51 1.01
N LYS A 63 2.70 -8.52 0.28
CA LYS A 63 3.47 -7.46 -0.35
C LYS A 63 3.01 -6.12 0.19
N ILE A 64 3.94 -5.37 0.76
CA ILE A 64 3.72 -3.96 1.07
C ILE A 64 4.04 -3.17 -0.20
N ILE A 65 3.00 -2.54 -0.72
CA ILE A 65 3.01 -1.73 -1.94
C ILE A 65 3.51 -0.33 -1.62
N GLN A 66 3.06 0.24 -0.51
CA GLN A 66 3.43 1.59 -0.08
C GLN A 66 3.48 1.67 1.44
N MET A 67 4.42 2.47 1.96
CA MET A 67 4.48 2.83 3.35
C MET A 67 4.85 4.32 3.49
N ASP A 68 3.97 5.06 4.16
CA ASP A 68 4.20 6.44 4.53
C ASP A 68 4.28 6.53 6.07
N MET A 69 5.22 7.34 6.56
CA MET A 69 5.40 7.54 7.99
C MET A 69 5.73 9.01 8.25
N PHE A 70 5.01 9.61 9.20
CA PHE A 70 5.16 11.01 9.54
C PHE A 70 5.29 11.16 11.06
N GLN A 71 6.19 12.02 11.50
CA GLN A 71 6.22 12.44 12.89
C GLN A 71 5.12 13.48 13.12
N VAL A 72 4.21 13.20 14.06
CA VAL A 72 3.06 14.08 14.37
C VAL A 72 3.25 14.87 15.66
N ASP A 73 4.10 14.39 16.58
CA ASP A 73 4.52 15.11 17.77
C ASP A 73 5.95 14.66 18.20
N ALA A 74 6.46 15.17 19.32
CA ALA A 74 7.81 14.84 19.80
C ALA A 74 8.07 13.33 20.02
N LYS A 75 7.03 12.55 20.29
CA LYS A 75 7.09 11.10 20.56
C LYS A 75 6.09 10.29 19.71
N GLY A 76 5.33 10.96 18.85
CA GLY A 76 4.18 10.44 18.15
C GLY A 76 4.45 10.31 16.66
N PHE A 77 4.10 9.15 16.10
CA PHE A 77 4.25 8.83 14.69
C PHE A 77 2.94 8.34 14.11
N TYR A 78 2.60 8.79 12.91
CA TYR A 78 1.51 8.27 12.12
C TYR A 78 2.08 7.41 10.99
N VAL A 79 1.50 6.22 10.79
CA VAL A 79 1.92 5.27 9.76
C VAL A 79 0.74 4.91 8.89
N LYS A 80 0.95 4.87 7.58
CA LYS A 80 0.04 4.34 6.58
C LYS A 80 0.75 3.26 5.78
N ILE A 81 0.13 2.09 5.68
CA ILE A 81 0.64 0.95 4.91
C ILE A 81 -0.44 0.52 3.93
N VAL A 82 -0.04 0.33 2.68
CA VAL A 82 -0.87 -0.26 1.63
C VAL A 82 -0.27 -1.60 1.24
N CYS A 83 -1.05 -2.67 1.27
CA CYS A 83 -0.61 -4.01 0.91
C CYS A 83 -1.66 -4.76 0.07
N ASN A 84 -1.25 -5.83 -0.61
CA ASN A 84 -2.20 -6.67 -1.33
C ASN A 84 -3.18 -7.35 -0.36
N LYS A 85 -4.38 -7.66 -0.84
CA LYS A 85 -5.30 -8.52 -0.10
C LYS A 85 -4.92 -9.99 -0.22
N GLY A 86 -5.40 -10.76 0.74
CA GLY A 86 -5.29 -12.21 0.74
C GLY A 86 -5.73 -12.81 2.05
N GLU A 87 -5.99 -14.11 2.02
CA GLU A 87 -6.22 -14.90 3.22
C GLU A 87 -5.03 -14.75 4.19
N GLY A 88 -5.34 -14.52 5.46
CA GLY A 88 -4.33 -14.35 6.51
C GLY A 88 -3.51 -13.05 6.47
N VAL A 89 -3.67 -12.20 5.44
CA VAL A 89 -2.92 -10.92 5.36
C VAL A 89 -3.34 -9.99 6.48
N ALA A 90 -4.65 -9.78 6.70
CA ALA A 90 -5.16 -8.92 7.77
C ALA A 90 -4.70 -9.37 9.16
N ALA A 91 -4.75 -10.68 9.45
CA ALA A 91 -4.25 -11.22 10.71
C ALA A 91 -2.74 -10.98 10.87
N SER A 92 -1.96 -11.12 9.80
CA SER A 92 -0.52 -10.86 9.80
C SER A 92 -0.18 -9.38 10.01
N LEU A 93 -1.00 -8.47 9.48
CA LEU A 93 -0.88 -7.04 9.72
C LEU A 93 -1.00 -6.72 11.21
N TYR A 94 -2.05 -7.20 11.87
CA TYR A 94 -2.25 -6.96 13.29
C TYR A 94 -1.19 -7.64 14.16
N LYS A 95 -0.74 -8.84 13.79
CA LYS A 95 0.37 -9.51 14.47
C LYS A 95 1.70 -8.74 14.36
N ALA A 96 1.92 -8.03 13.25
CA ALA A 96 3.07 -7.14 13.11
C ALA A 96 2.95 -5.94 14.05
N LEU A 97 1.76 -5.33 14.16
CA LEU A 97 1.49 -4.24 15.10
C LEU A 97 1.72 -4.67 16.56
N GLU A 98 1.26 -5.85 16.95
CA GLU A 98 1.47 -6.38 18.30
C GLU A 98 2.95 -6.65 18.62
N SER A 99 3.77 -6.94 17.60
CA SER A 99 5.21 -7.18 17.76
C SER A 99 6.03 -5.91 18.03
N LEU A 100 5.43 -4.73 17.89
CA LEU A 100 6.06 -3.43 18.16
C LEU A 100 6.11 -3.14 19.68
N THR A 101 6.86 -3.95 20.43
CA THR A 101 6.87 -3.93 21.89
C THR A 101 7.42 -2.65 22.52
N GLY A 102 8.30 -1.93 21.82
CA GLY A 102 8.86 -0.63 22.24
C GLY A 102 7.89 0.55 22.13
N PHE A 103 6.71 0.36 21.52
CA PHE A 103 5.77 1.44 21.21
C PHE A 103 4.39 1.18 21.81
N HIS A 104 3.64 2.26 21.99
CA HIS A 104 2.22 2.20 22.29
C HIS A 104 1.42 2.54 21.03
N VAL A 105 0.71 1.54 20.49
CA VAL A 105 -0.26 1.76 19.41
C VAL A 105 -1.49 2.42 20.01
N GLN A 106 -1.72 3.69 19.71
CA GLN A 106 -2.85 4.47 20.27
C GLN A 106 -4.16 4.18 19.54
N ASN A 107 -4.08 4.08 18.22
CA ASN A 107 -5.19 3.76 17.35
C ASN A 107 -4.68 2.92 16.19
N SER A 108 -5.58 2.14 15.59
CA SER A 108 -5.35 1.49 14.31
C SER A 108 -6.67 1.36 13.56
N ASN A 109 -6.60 1.43 12.24
CA ASN A 109 -7.74 1.28 11.36
C ASN A 109 -7.31 0.50 10.12
N LEU A 110 -7.99 -0.62 9.87
CA LEU A 110 -7.81 -1.42 8.67
C LEU A 110 -8.99 -1.19 7.75
N SER A 111 -8.71 -0.73 6.55
CA SER A 111 -9.70 -0.46 5.52
C SER A 111 -9.34 -1.18 4.23
N THR A 112 -10.34 -1.33 3.37
CA THR A 112 -10.19 -1.90 2.04
C THR A 112 -10.34 -0.78 1.02
N VAL A 113 -9.33 -0.61 0.14
CA VAL A 113 -9.37 0.38 -0.94
C VAL A 113 -9.10 -0.36 -2.25
N GLY A 114 -10.10 -0.43 -3.14
CA GLY A 114 -9.98 -1.22 -4.37
C GLY A 114 -9.59 -2.67 -4.07
N ASN A 115 -8.44 -3.13 -4.58
CA ASN A 115 -7.91 -4.48 -4.37
C ASN A 115 -6.77 -4.57 -3.33
N SER A 116 -6.57 -3.54 -2.51
CA SER A 116 -5.57 -3.51 -1.45
C SER A 116 -6.20 -3.37 -0.06
N PHE A 117 -5.45 -3.78 0.95
CA PHE A 117 -5.68 -3.36 2.33
C PHE A 117 -4.89 -2.08 2.59
N GLN A 118 -5.51 -1.17 3.33
CA GLN A 118 -4.88 0.03 3.85
C GLN A 118 -4.98 0.02 5.38
N LEU A 119 -3.83 -0.12 6.03
CA LEU A 119 -3.69 -0.06 7.48
C LEU A 119 -3.10 1.28 7.87
N THR A 120 -3.77 1.98 8.77
CA THR A 120 -3.29 3.24 9.36
C THR A 120 -3.22 3.09 10.87
N PHE A 121 -2.18 3.60 11.51
CA PHE A 121 -2.04 3.53 12.97
C PHE A 121 -1.14 4.65 13.50
N SER A 122 -1.38 5.02 14.76
CA SER A 122 -0.55 5.98 15.50
C SER A 122 0.27 5.26 16.57
N LEU A 123 1.57 5.53 16.58
CA LEU A 123 2.54 5.03 17.57
C LEU A 123 2.97 6.16 18.49
N ASN A 124 3.16 5.84 19.77
CA ASN A 124 3.86 6.70 20.72
C ASN A 124 5.03 5.94 21.36
N VAL A 125 6.17 6.61 21.47
CA VAL A 125 7.37 6.08 22.12
C VAL A 125 7.14 5.88 23.62
N LYS A 126 7.35 4.65 24.11
CA LYS A 126 7.39 4.40 25.56
C LYS A 126 8.65 5.08 26.13
N ILE A 127 8.53 5.66 27.32
CA ILE A 127 9.38 6.73 27.91
C ILE A 127 10.90 6.39 28.08
N SER A 128 11.44 5.32 27.50
CA SER A 128 12.69 4.70 27.93
C SER A 128 13.70 4.33 26.83
N GLU A 129 13.73 4.99 25.67
CA GLU A 129 14.73 4.69 24.62
C GLU A 129 15.33 5.96 23.95
N PRO A 130 16.60 5.91 23.48
CA PRO A 130 17.40 7.06 23.04
C PRO A 130 16.81 7.70 21.78
N GLU A 131 17.20 8.96 21.48
CA GLU A 131 16.75 9.80 20.33
C GLU A 131 16.11 9.01 19.18
N ILE A 132 14.80 8.79 19.31
CA ILE A 132 14.01 8.08 18.32
C ILE A 132 13.69 9.10 17.22
N ASN A 133 14.43 9.00 16.11
CA ASN A 133 14.14 9.75 14.90
C ASN A 133 13.26 8.95 13.94
N LEU A 134 12.69 9.64 12.95
CA LEU A 134 11.80 9.05 11.94
C LEU A 134 12.44 7.88 11.19
N HIS A 135 13.75 7.93 10.93
CA HIS A 135 14.46 6.91 10.18
C HIS A 135 14.54 5.58 10.96
N ASN A 136 14.96 5.63 12.23
CA ASN A 136 15.02 4.45 13.11
C ASN A 136 13.64 3.83 13.28
N MET A 137 12.62 4.67 13.47
CA MET A 137 11.24 4.22 13.55
C MET A 137 10.78 3.46 12.32
N ARG A 138 11.10 3.97 11.14
CA ARG A 138 10.73 3.32 9.89
C ARG A 138 11.41 1.95 9.76
N ILE A 139 12.68 1.84 10.15
CA ILE A 139 13.39 0.54 10.15
C ILE A 139 12.68 -0.47 11.05
N TRP A 140 12.33 -0.11 12.28
CA TRP A 140 11.67 -1.03 13.22
C TRP A 140 10.28 -1.45 12.75
N VAL A 141 9.51 -0.51 12.21
CA VAL A 141 8.20 -0.83 11.62
C VAL A 141 8.39 -1.80 10.45
N CYS A 142 9.31 -1.52 9.52
CA CYS A 142 9.62 -2.44 8.43
C CYS A 142 9.99 -3.83 8.92
N GLU A 143 10.89 -3.92 9.91
CA GLU A 143 11.34 -5.17 10.50
C GLU A 143 10.18 -5.99 11.09
N ALA A 144 9.24 -5.33 11.79
CA ALA A 144 8.05 -5.97 12.35
C ALA A 144 7.17 -6.63 11.26
N PHE A 145 6.98 -5.95 10.12
CA PHE A 145 6.24 -6.52 8.99
C PHE A 145 7.02 -7.63 8.28
N VAL A 146 8.32 -7.48 8.07
CA VAL A 146 9.15 -8.55 7.48
C VAL A 146 9.08 -9.83 8.33
N LYS A 147 9.11 -9.73 9.65
CA LYS A 147 8.95 -10.87 10.58
C LYS A 147 7.61 -11.61 10.42
N GLN A 148 6.57 -10.95 9.91
CA GLN A 148 5.28 -11.58 9.59
C GLN A 148 5.17 -12.07 8.14
N GLY A 149 6.27 -12.03 7.38
CA GLY A 149 6.38 -12.52 6.01
C GLY A 149 5.95 -11.50 4.95
N PHE A 150 6.00 -10.20 5.24
CA PHE A 150 5.79 -9.16 4.23
C PHE A 150 7.08 -8.84 3.46
N GLU A 151 6.95 -8.73 2.15
CA GLU A 151 7.97 -8.23 1.22
C GLU A 151 7.65 -6.77 0.85
N PHE A 152 8.63 -5.86 0.90
CA PHE A 152 8.45 -4.47 0.48
C PHE A 152 8.82 -4.32 -1.00
N ILE A 153 7.93 -3.71 -1.80
CA ILE A 153 8.21 -3.46 -3.22
C ILE A 153 9.18 -2.26 -3.32
N PRO A 154 10.40 -2.43 -3.88
CA PRO A 154 11.44 -1.40 -3.84
C PRO A 154 11.07 -0.08 -4.52
N PHE A 155 10.26 -0.12 -5.58
CA PHE A 155 10.02 1.02 -6.46
C PHE A 155 9.16 2.13 -5.83
N LEU A 156 8.33 1.82 -4.83
CA LEU A 156 7.39 2.77 -4.20
C LEU A 156 7.81 3.19 -2.78
N MET A 157 9.00 2.76 -2.34
CA MET A 157 9.58 3.18 -1.06
C MET A 157 10.45 4.45 -1.21
N LEU A 158 10.95 4.74 -2.43
CA LEU A 158 11.90 5.82 -2.69
C LEU A 158 11.33 7.23 -2.43
N ASP A 159 10.06 7.47 -2.73
CA ASP A 159 9.47 8.81 -2.55
C ASP A 159 9.30 9.18 -1.07
N SER A 160 9.15 8.18 -0.19
CA SER A 160 9.05 8.42 1.25
C SER A 160 10.40 8.43 1.96
N PHE A 161 11.52 8.07 1.32
CA PHE A 161 12.88 8.17 1.91
C PHE A 161 13.60 9.51 1.62
N ASN A 162 13.07 10.33 0.70
CA ASN A 162 13.68 11.59 0.25
C ASN A 162 13.02 12.86 0.82
N LEU A 163 12.24 12.75 1.90
CA LEU A 163 11.69 13.91 2.62
C LEU A 163 12.10 13.90 4.10
#